data_AF-A0A520XYF9-F1
#
_entry.id   AF-A0A520XYF9-F1
#
_cell.length_a   1.000
_cell.length_b   1.000
_cell.length_c   1.000
_cell.angle_alpha   90.00
_cell.angle_beta   90.00
_cell.angle_gamma   90.00
#
_symmetry.space_group_name_H-M   'P 1'
#
loop_
_entity.id
_entity.type
_entity.pdbx_description
1 polymer ?
#
loop_
_entity_poly.entity_id
_entity_poly.type
_entity_poly.pdbx_seq_one_letter_code
_entity_poly.pdbx_strand_id
1 'polypeptide(L)'
;MRCTPSAMTPNRPPCWNLSSTGRVVDPTGSSSVGHSALCWSPLGCSGLAGAPTNRNDPVIEMTDTAWTLVVGLALVIGLFGVLIPILPGLGLMMVVALLYGFAVGWSTTGIVVMVIIAMLFIASVIVGLLLPKRAAAEAGATTWSIVVAAVGGIIGFFVIPVIGVVVGALVGLLLSEYHHSGDWATARASTVATAKGFGVSVLVQFTIGCVLLMVWAVWAATVIW
;
A
#
# COMPACT_ATOMS: atom_id res chain seq x y z
N MET A 1 49.88 -19.88 -11.04
CA MET A 1 51.29 -20.32 -10.91
C MET A 1 51.43 -21.09 -9.60
N ARG A 2 52.38 -22.03 -9.55
CA ARG A 2 52.56 -23.09 -8.53
C ARG A 2 52.43 -22.57 -7.08
N CYS A 3 51.75 -23.34 -6.23
CA CYS A 3 51.79 -23.15 -4.77
C CYS A 3 53.08 -23.77 -4.24
N THR A 4 53.99 -22.93 -3.75
CA THR A 4 55.11 -23.36 -2.91
C THR A 4 54.69 -23.24 -1.45
N PRO A 5 54.79 -24.30 -0.64
CA PRO A 5 54.47 -24.22 0.78
C PRO A 5 55.60 -23.48 1.50
N SER A 6 55.31 -22.30 2.05
CA SER A 6 56.23 -21.66 2.98
C SER A 6 56.14 -22.38 4.32
N ALA A 7 57.31 -22.81 4.80
CA ALA A 7 57.52 -23.59 6.00
C ALA A 7 56.78 -23.03 7.25
N MET A 8 56.27 -23.95 8.06
CA MET A 8 55.67 -23.70 9.37
C MET A 8 56.60 -22.85 10.24
N THR A 9 56.14 -21.67 10.66
CA THR A 9 56.67 -20.97 11.83
C THR A 9 55.52 -20.75 12.82
N PRO A 10 55.68 -21.01 14.13
CA PRO A 10 54.54 -21.26 15.01
C PRO A 10 53.77 -20.02 15.47
N ASN A 11 54.08 -18.80 14.98
CA ASN A 11 53.61 -17.59 15.68
C ASN A 11 53.41 -16.31 14.83
N ARG A 12 53.07 -16.40 13.53
CA ARG A 12 52.50 -15.27 12.76
C ARG A 12 51.41 -15.74 11.79
N PRO A 13 50.28 -15.02 11.66
CA PRO A 13 49.26 -15.34 10.66
C PRO A 13 49.70 -14.91 9.25
N PRO A 14 49.48 -15.73 8.21
CA PRO A 14 49.76 -15.35 6.83
C PRO A 14 48.64 -14.47 6.28
N CYS A 15 48.91 -13.17 6.13
CA CYS A 15 48.07 -12.27 5.34
C CYS A 15 48.42 -12.45 3.85
N TRP A 16 47.45 -12.89 3.04
CA TRP A 16 47.58 -12.95 1.59
C TRP A 16 47.03 -11.67 0.96
N ASN A 17 47.81 -11.03 0.10
CA ASN A 17 47.42 -9.84 -0.65
C ASN A 17 47.66 -10.03 -2.15
N LEU A 18 46.70 -9.54 -2.97
CA LEU A 18 46.79 -9.15 -4.40
C LEU A 18 47.00 -10.27 -5.45
N SER A 19 46.55 -10.20 -6.72
CA SER A 19 46.01 -9.14 -7.58
C SER A 19 45.51 -9.73 -8.92
N SER A 20 44.67 -8.96 -9.63
CA SER A 20 44.47 -8.86 -11.10
C SER A 20 44.90 -10.02 -12.01
N THR A 21 43.96 -10.46 -12.84
CA THR A 21 44.09 -11.38 -14.00
C THR A 21 44.33 -12.87 -13.72
N GLY A 22 43.27 -13.67 -13.88
CA GLY A 22 43.37 -15.13 -14.11
C GLY A 22 42.20 -15.92 -13.54
N ARG A 23 41.29 -16.39 -14.41
CA ARG A 23 40.12 -17.25 -14.12
C ARG A 23 40.40 -18.35 -13.09
N VAL A 24 39.54 -18.45 -12.09
CA VAL A 24 39.36 -19.65 -11.26
C VAL A 24 38.29 -20.50 -11.96
N VAL A 25 38.64 -21.70 -12.41
CA VAL A 25 37.70 -22.70 -12.91
C VAL A 25 37.39 -23.64 -11.76
N ASP A 26 36.10 -23.72 -11.40
CA ASP A 26 35.55 -24.58 -10.36
C ASP A 26 35.42 -26.02 -10.90
N PRO A 27 35.97 -27.08 -10.25
CA PRO A 27 35.83 -28.45 -10.74
C PRO A 27 34.46 -29.07 -10.42
N THR A 28 33.59 -28.35 -9.70
CA THR A 28 32.22 -28.77 -9.40
C THR A 28 31.28 -27.65 -9.83
N GLY A 29 30.61 -27.84 -10.97
CA GLY A 29 29.76 -26.82 -11.59
C GLY A 29 28.57 -26.39 -10.72
N SER A 30 28.77 -25.40 -9.86
CA SER A 30 27.71 -24.55 -9.30
C SER A 30 28.28 -23.19 -8.88
N SER A 31 27.81 -22.15 -9.56
CA SER A 31 28.14 -20.75 -9.40
C SER A 31 27.71 -20.14 -8.05
N SER A 32 28.56 -19.33 -7.43
CA SER A 32 28.19 -17.99 -6.93
C SER A 32 29.41 -17.24 -6.36
N VAL A 33 29.81 -16.17 -7.02
CA VAL A 33 30.87 -15.25 -6.59
C VAL A 33 30.29 -14.30 -5.53
N GLY A 34 30.45 -14.65 -4.25
CA GLY A 34 30.39 -13.71 -3.14
C GLY A 34 31.82 -13.46 -2.67
N HIS A 35 32.39 -12.28 -2.97
CA HIS A 35 33.70 -11.91 -2.45
C HIS A 35 33.59 -11.62 -0.95
N SER A 36 33.77 -12.64 -0.11
CA SER A 36 34.10 -12.47 1.30
C SER A 36 35.58 -12.15 1.42
N ALA A 37 35.93 -10.86 1.42
CA ALA A 37 37.25 -10.43 1.87
C ALA A 37 37.34 -10.62 3.39
N LEU A 38 37.80 -11.80 3.80
CA LEU A 38 38.06 -12.12 5.22
C LEU A 38 39.43 -11.56 5.62
N CYS A 39 39.45 -10.34 6.15
CA CYS A 39 40.58 -9.82 6.91
C CYS A 39 40.48 -10.30 8.36
N TRP A 40 41.43 -11.10 8.83
CA TRP A 40 41.58 -11.45 10.26
C TRP A 40 42.84 -10.79 10.83
N SER A 41 42.68 -9.98 11.88
CA SER A 41 43.77 -9.40 12.68
C SER A 41 43.77 -10.00 14.10
N PRO A 42 44.95 -10.24 14.73
CA PRO A 42 45.04 -10.93 16.02
C PRO A 42 44.86 -10.02 17.25
N LEU A 43 44.41 -8.76 17.07
CA LEU A 43 44.15 -7.82 18.17
C LEU A 43 42.72 -7.34 18.07
N GLY A 44 41.99 -7.49 19.17
CA GLY A 44 40.54 -7.34 19.31
C GLY A 44 39.88 -6.29 18.42
N CYS A 45 38.85 -6.75 17.71
CA CYS A 45 37.71 -5.91 17.36
C CYS A 45 36.45 -6.72 17.73
N SER A 46 35.98 -6.52 18.96
CA SER A 46 34.60 -6.78 19.35
C SER A 46 33.71 -5.80 18.57
N GLY A 47 33.40 -6.16 17.35
CA GLY A 47 32.40 -5.51 16.51
C GLY A 47 31.55 -6.62 15.95
N LEU A 48 30.27 -6.60 16.31
CA LEU A 48 29.22 -7.50 15.87
C LEU A 48 29.23 -7.58 14.32
N ALA A 49 30.03 -8.48 13.77
CA ALA A 49 29.92 -8.90 12.39
C ALA A 49 28.55 -9.57 12.33
N GLY A 50 27.55 -8.83 11.84
CA GLY A 50 26.23 -9.37 11.55
C GLY A 50 26.46 -10.67 10.79
N ALA A 51 26.06 -11.78 11.41
CA ALA A 51 26.14 -13.07 10.79
C ALA A 51 25.55 -12.95 9.37
N PRO A 52 26.18 -13.52 8.34
CA PRO A 52 25.51 -13.64 7.05
C PRO A 52 24.28 -14.50 7.29
N THR A 53 23.13 -13.87 7.52
CA THR A 53 21.83 -14.55 7.53
C THR A 53 21.71 -15.13 6.15
N ASN A 54 21.79 -16.45 6.07
CA ASN A 54 21.59 -17.13 4.81
C ASN A 54 20.16 -16.79 4.43
N ARG A 55 19.93 -16.25 3.22
CA ARG A 55 18.57 -15.96 2.76
C ARG A 55 17.66 -17.20 2.88
N ASN A 56 18.25 -18.39 2.87
CA ASN A 56 17.58 -19.68 3.01
C ASN A 56 17.37 -20.11 4.48
N ASP A 57 17.58 -19.21 5.45
CA ASP A 57 17.22 -19.48 6.84
C ASP A 57 15.68 -19.53 6.92
N PRO A 58 15.07 -20.67 7.31
CA PRO A 58 13.62 -20.89 7.24
C PRO A 58 12.80 -19.90 8.10
N VAL A 59 13.47 -19.20 9.03
CA VAL A 59 12.86 -18.15 9.86
C VAL A 59 12.58 -16.88 9.05
N ILE A 60 13.46 -16.51 8.10
CA ILE A 60 13.30 -15.30 7.28
C ILE A 60 12.20 -15.52 6.23
N GLU A 61 12.16 -16.70 5.58
CA GLU A 61 11.09 -17.06 4.62
C GLU A 61 9.68 -17.03 5.25
N MET A 62 9.56 -17.50 6.50
CA MET A 62 8.28 -17.44 7.20
C MET A 62 7.86 -15.99 7.53
N THR A 63 8.83 -15.10 7.75
CA THR A 63 8.56 -13.69 8.07
C THR A 63 8.08 -12.92 6.84
N ASP A 64 8.66 -13.17 5.66
CA ASP A 64 8.27 -12.53 4.39
C ASP A 64 6.86 -12.96 3.94
N THR A 65 6.54 -14.24 4.10
CA THR A 65 5.21 -14.77 3.77
C THR A 65 4.15 -14.22 4.74
N ALA A 66 4.44 -14.21 6.04
CA ALA A 66 3.53 -13.66 7.06
C ALA A 66 3.29 -12.16 6.84
N TRP A 67 4.34 -11.40 6.51
CA TRP A 67 4.24 -9.97 6.21
C TRP A 67 3.34 -9.71 5.00
N THR A 68 3.51 -10.49 3.93
CA THR A 68 2.68 -10.37 2.72
C THR A 68 1.21 -10.63 3.02
N LEU A 69 0.89 -11.62 3.84
CA LEU A 69 -0.49 -11.90 4.26
C LEU A 69 -1.09 -10.75 5.10
N VAL A 70 -0.31 -10.18 6.02
CA VAL A 70 -0.75 -9.04 6.84
C VAL A 70 -1.04 -7.83 5.96
N VAL A 71 -0.17 -7.52 5.01
CA VAL A 71 -0.37 -6.43 4.05
C VAL A 71 -1.60 -6.67 3.17
N GLY A 72 -1.76 -7.88 2.64
CA GLY A 72 -2.94 -8.26 1.87
C GLY A 72 -4.25 -8.08 2.66
N LEU A 73 -4.25 -8.49 3.93
CA LEU A 73 -5.39 -8.29 4.82
C LEU A 73 -5.64 -6.79 5.08
N ALA A 74 -4.60 -6.00 5.31
CA ALA A 74 -4.71 -4.56 5.50
C ALA A 74 -5.26 -3.85 4.24
N LEU A 75 -4.90 -4.30 3.04
CA LEU A 75 -5.48 -3.79 1.79
C LEU A 75 -6.96 -4.16 1.66
N VAL A 76 -7.35 -5.38 2.00
CA VAL A 76 -8.76 -5.80 2.02
C VAL A 76 -9.56 -4.96 3.02
N ILE A 77 -9.01 -4.70 4.22
CA ILE A 77 -9.62 -3.80 5.21
C ILE A 77 -9.73 -2.38 4.63
N GLY A 78 -8.70 -1.89 3.93
CA GLY A 78 -8.73 -0.61 3.22
C GLY A 78 -9.82 -0.54 2.14
N LEU A 79 -10.05 -1.65 1.41
CA LEU A 79 -11.11 -1.77 0.42
C LEU A 79 -12.50 -1.69 1.08
N PHE A 80 -12.72 -2.37 2.21
CA PHE A 80 -13.93 -2.20 3.01
C PHE A 80 -14.04 -0.79 3.59
N GLY A 81 -12.91 -0.14 3.88
CA GLY A 81 -12.82 1.25 4.27
C GLY A 81 -13.43 2.21 3.24
N VAL A 82 -13.44 1.87 1.95
CA VAL A 82 -14.11 2.68 0.90
C VAL A 82 -15.62 2.76 1.12
N LEU A 83 -16.24 1.74 1.74
CA LEU A 83 -17.66 1.76 2.09
C LEU A 83 -17.97 2.63 3.30
N ILE A 84 -16.95 2.93 4.10
CA ILE A 84 -17.07 3.74 5.31
C ILE A 84 -16.56 5.15 4.98
N PRO A 85 -17.44 6.15 4.77
CA PRO A 85 -17.05 7.48 4.28
C PRO A 85 -16.07 8.24 5.18
N ILE A 86 -15.82 7.76 6.41
CA ILE A 86 -14.90 8.36 7.38
C ILE A 86 -13.43 8.04 7.04
N LEU A 87 -13.15 6.88 6.44
CA LEU A 87 -11.78 6.45 6.14
C LEU A 87 -11.56 6.55 4.62
N PRO A 88 -10.58 7.35 4.16
CA PRO A 88 -10.17 7.32 2.76
C PRO A 88 -9.49 5.98 2.46
N GLY A 89 -10.28 4.94 2.21
CA GLY A 89 -9.85 3.55 2.09
C GLY A 89 -8.76 3.35 1.05
N LEU A 90 -8.89 4.01 -0.11
CA LEU A 90 -7.87 4.02 -1.16
C LEU A 90 -6.55 4.69 -0.72
N GLY A 91 -6.61 5.69 0.16
CA GLY A 91 -5.42 6.30 0.75
C GLY A 91 -4.71 5.33 1.69
N LEU A 92 -5.47 4.58 2.50
CA LEU A 92 -4.92 3.52 3.33
C LEU A 92 -4.28 2.43 2.46
N MET A 93 -4.94 2.01 1.38
CA MET A 93 -4.38 1.04 0.45
C MET A 93 -3.06 1.52 -0.18
N MET A 94 -2.98 2.79 -0.58
CA MET A 94 -1.76 3.41 -1.11
C MET A 94 -0.61 3.37 -0.10
N VAL A 95 -0.85 3.79 1.16
CA VAL A 95 0.17 3.80 2.21
C VAL A 95 0.64 2.38 2.53
N VAL A 96 -0.28 1.42 2.66
CA VAL A 96 0.03 0.02 2.95
C VAL A 96 0.86 -0.60 1.82
N ALA A 97 0.48 -0.36 0.56
CA ALA A 97 1.23 -0.84 -0.60
C ALA A 97 2.64 -0.22 -0.67
N LEU A 98 2.79 1.06 -0.31
CA LEU A 98 4.07 1.74 -0.25
C LEU A 98 4.98 1.15 0.85
N LEU A 99 4.43 0.91 2.05
CA LEU A 99 5.14 0.28 3.16
C LEU A 99 5.62 -1.12 2.81
N TYR A 100 4.82 -1.89 2.07
CA TYR A 100 5.22 -3.19 1.56
C TYR A 100 6.45 -3.09 0.64
N GLY A 101 6.50 -2.09 -0.24
CA GLY A 101 7.67 -1.86 -1.11
C GLY A 101 8.95 -1.50 -0.35
N PHE A 102 8.84 -0.76 0.75
CA PHE A 102 9.99 -0.48 1.60
C PHE A 102 10.48 -1.71 2.37
N ALA A 103 9.59 -2.62 2.76
CA ALA A 103 9.95 -3.82 3.49
C ALA A 103 10.59 -4.89 2.58
N VAL A 104 10.02 -5.11 1.39
CA VAL A 104 10.47 -6.16 0.46
C VAL A 104 11.61 -5.69 -0.45
N GLY A 105 11.75 -4.38 -0.65
CA GLY A 105 12.71 -3.77 -1.56
C GLY A 105 12.14 -3.50 -2.95
N TRP A 106 12.72 -2.52 -3.62
CA TRP A 106 12.24 -2.02 -4.91
C TRP A 106 12.89 -2.77 -6.09
N SER A 107 12.09 -3.59 -6.78
CA SER A 107 12.43 -4.11 -8.11
C SER A 107 11.85 -3.22 -9.22
N THR A 108 12.31 -3.36 -10.46
CA THR A 108 11.72 -2.64 -11.61
C THR A 108 10.21 -2.88 -11.70
N THR A 109 9.76 -4.13 -11.48
CA THR A 109 8.33 -4.49 -11.41
C THR A 109 7.62 -3.75 -10.28
N GLY A 110 8.22 -3.71 -9.07
CA GLY A 110 7.64 -3.02 -7.92
C GLY A 110 7.47 -1.51 -8.14
N ILE A 111 8.43 -0.86 -8.80
CA ILE A 111 8.33 0.56 -9.16
C ILE A 111 7.18 0.78 -10.14
N VAL A 112 7.07 -0.03 -11.20
CA VAL A 112 5.99 0.08 -12.19
C VAL A 112 4.62 -0.10 -11.53
N VAL A 113 4.48 -1.12 -10.70
CA VAL A 113 3.25 -1.39 -9.94
C VAL A 113 2.89 -0.22 -9.04
N MET A 114 3.86 0.38 -8.35
CA MET A 114 3.60 1.49 -7.45
C MET A 114 3.20 2.77 -8.19
N VAL A 115 3.76 3.02 -9.38
CA VAL A 115 3.31 4.11 -10.26
C VAL A 115 1.87 3.89 -10.71
N ILE A 116 1.48 2.66 -11.05
CA ILE A 116 0.09 2.31 -11.40
C ILE A 116 -0.84 2.55 -10.21
N ILE A 117 -0.48 2.06 -9.03
CA ILE A 117 -1.25 2.25 -7.79
C ILE A 117 -1.40 3.75 -7.49
N ALA A 118 -0.33 4.55 -7.63
CA ALA A 118 -0.37 6.00 -7.44
C ALA A 118 -1.32 6.69 -8.43
N MET A 119 -1.29 6.31 -9.71
CA MET A 119 -2.21 6.85 -10.73
C MET A 119 -3.67 6.49 -10.42
N LEU A 120 -3.93 5.24 -10.03
CA LEU A 120 -5.26 4.79 -9.61
C LEU A 120 -5.75 5.58 -8.38
N PHE A 121 -4.88 5.80 -7.40
CA PHE A 121 -5.20 6.62 -6.23
C PHE A 121 -5.56 8.05 -6.63
N ILE A 122 -4.75 8.71 -7.46
CA ILE A 122 -5.03 10.07 -7.94
C ILE A 122 -6.35 10.11 -8.71
N ALA A 123 -6.58 9.15 -9.63
CA ALA A 123 -7.84 9.04 -10.36
C ALA A 123 -9.03 8.87 -9.41
N SER A 124 -8.89 8.07 -8.35
CA SER A 124 -9.94 7.88 -7.35
C SER A 124 -10.26 9.15 -6.58
N VAL A 125 -9.24 9.95 -6.21
CA VAL A 125 -9.41 11.24 -5.55
C VAL A 125 -10.16 12.20 -6.47
N ILE A 126 -9.78 12.26 -7.75
CA ILE A 126 -10.45 13.10 -8.74
C ILE A 126 -11.93 12.69 -8.88
N VAL A 127 -12.21 11.39 -9.03
CA VAL A 127 -13.58 10.87 -9.13
C VAL A 127 -14.39 11.16 -7.87
N GLY A 128 -13.80 10.95 -6.69
CA GLY A 128 -14.42 11.21 -5.39
C GLY A 128 -14.74 12.68 -5.15
N LEU A 129 -14.02 13.60 -5.78
CA LEU A 129 -14.29 15.03 -5.71
C LEU A 129 -15.26 15.50 -6.80
N LEU A 130 -15.13 15.00 -8.03
CA LEU A 130 -15.90 15.50 -9.17
C LEU A 130 -17.33 14.95 -9.23
N LEU A 131 -17.54 13.65 -8.97
CA LEU A 131 -18.86 13.04 -9.11
C LEU A 131 -19.87 13.59 -8.09
N PRO A 132 -19.54 13.70 -6.78
CA PRO A 132 -20.46 14.28 -5.82
C PRO A 132 -20.76 15.76 -6.09
N LYS A 133 -19.74 16.53 -6.52
CA LYS A 133 -19.92 17.94 -6.90
C LYS A 133 -20.86 18.11 -8.08
N ARG A 134 -20.70 17.28 -9.12
CA ARG A 134 -21.60 17.29 -10.28
C ARG A 134 -23.01 16.85 -9.89
N ALA A 135 -23.13 15.77 -9.11
CA ALA A 135 -24.42 15.28 -8.64
C ALA A 135 -25.17 16.30 -7.76
N ALA A 136 -24.44 17.04 -6.91
CA ALA A 136 -25.02 18.12 -6.10
C ALA A 136 -25.44 19.32 -6.97
N ALA A 137 -24.60 19.71 -7.94
CA ALA A 137 -24.90 20.82 -8.85
C ALA A 137 -26.09 20.52 -9.78
N GLU A 138 -26.15 19.31 -10.35
CA GLU A 138 -27.25 18.86 -11.21
C GLU A 138 -28.57 18.72 -10.44
N ALA A 139 -28.50 18.36 -9.16
CA ALA A 139 -29.66 18.28 -8.28
C ALA A 139 -30.15 19.65 -7.76
N GLY A 140 -29.46 20.74 -8.14
CA GLY A 140 -29.80 22.11 -7.70
C GLY A 140 -29.50 22.40 -6.24
N ALA A 141 -28.73 21.53 -5.56
CA ALA A 141 -28.49 21.65 -4.14
C ALA A 141 -27.70 22.92 -3.82
N THR A 142 -28.29 23.78 -3.00
CA THR A 142 -27.61 25.01 -2.54
C THR A 142 -26.43 24.66 -1.64
N THR A 143 -25.45 25.56 -1.54
CA THR A 143 -24.32 25.39 -0.60
C THR A 143 -24.79 25.18 0.84
N TRP A 144 -25.91 25.81 1.22
CA TRP A 144 -26.55 25.60 2.51
C TRP A 144 -27.08 24.17 2.68
N SER A 145 -27.69 23.60 1.64
CA SER A 145 -28.16 22.22 1.67
C SER A 145 -27.02 21.21 1.86
N ILE A 146 -25.83 21.48 1.33
CA ILE A 146 -24.63 20.67 1.56
C ILE A 146 -24.17 20.78 3.02
N VAL A 147 -24.17 21.98 3.61
CA VAL A 147 -23.77 22.17 5.02
C VAL A 147 -24.76 21.50 5.96
N VAL A 148 -26.07 21.64 5.72
CA VAL A 148 -27.10 20.98 6.53
C VAL A 148 -27.03 19.46 6.39
N ALA A 149 -26.76 18.94 5.20
CA ALA A 149 -26.49 17.51 5.00
C ALA A 149 -25.24 17.05 5.78
N ALA A 150 -24.15 17.83 5.75
CA ALA A 150 -22.94 17.49 6.51
C ALA A 150 -23.20 17.46 8.02
N VAL A 151 -23.89 18.48 8.56
CA VAL A 151 -24.29 18.51 9.98
C VAL A 151 -25.24 17.36 10.31
N GLY A 152 -26.21 17.09 9.45
CA GLY A 152 -27.13 15.96 9.59
C GLY A 152 -26.39 14.62 9.62
N GLY A 153 -25.36 14.45 8.79
CA GLY A 153 -24.50 13.26 8.80
C GLY A 153 -23.70 13.11 10.10
N ILE A 154 -23.17 14.22 10.64
CA ILE A 154 -22.47 14.21 11.94
C ILE A 154 -23.43 13.79 13.05
N ILE A 155 -24.61 14.41 13.13
CA ILE A 155 -25.63 14.06 14.13
C ILE A 155 -26.05 12.60 13.96
N GLY A 156 -26.31 12.16 12.73
CA GLY A 156 -26.69 10.80 12.42
C GLY A 156 -25.64 9.77 12.85
N PHE A 157 -24.34 10.07 12.69
CA PHE A 157 -23.25 9.21 13.18
C PHE A 157 -23.33 8.97 14.70
N PHE A 158 -23.67 9.98 15.50
CA PHE A 158 -23.83 9.84 16.94
C PHE A 158 -25.06 8.99 17.32
N VAL A 159 -26.10 8.97 16.48
CA VAL A 159 -27.31 8.17 16.71
C VAL A 159 -27.12 6.72 16.26
N ILE A 160 -26.60 6.50 15.05
CA ILE A 160 -26.30 5.19 14.47
C ILE A 160 -24.89 5.25 13.88
N PRO A 161 -23.90 4.62 14.52
CA PRO A 161 -22.54 4.59 14.00
C PRO A 161 -22.49 4.00 12.58
N VAL A 162 -21.57 4.51 11.75
CA VAL A 162 -21.34 4.09 10.36
C VAL A 162 -22.47 4.45 9.40
N ILE A 163 -23.67 3.89 9.58
CA ILE A 163 -24.82 4.07 8.67
C ILE A 163 -25.45 5.45 8.85
N GLY A 164 -25.40 5.99 10.06
CA GLY A 164 -26.01 7.28 10.39
C GLY A 164 -25.38 8.46 9.67
N VAL A 165 -24.14 8.36 9.17
CA VAL A 165 -23.57 9.42 8.30
C VAL A 165 -24.37 9.54 7.01
N VAL A 166 -24.63 8.41 6.35
CA VAL A 166 -25.36 8.37 5.08
C VAL A 166 -26.81 8.77 5.31
N VAL A 167 -27.47 8.15 6.30
CA VAL A 167 -28.88 8.42 6.60
C VAL A 167 -29.07 9.85 7.07
N GLY A 168 -28.23 10.32 7.99
CA GLY A 168 -28.27 11.69 8.52
C GLY A 168 -27.99 12.75 7.45
N ALA A 169 -27.07 12.48 6.51
CA ALA A 169 -26.82 13.39 5.40
C ALA A 169 -27.99 13.45 4.43
N LEU A 170 -28.61 12.32 4.10
CA LEU A 170 -29.80 12.29 3.23
C LEU A 170 -31.01 12.97 3.89
N VAL A 171 -31.24 12.76 5.19
CA VAL A 171 -32.32 13.41 5.93
C VAL A 171 -32.06 14.91 6.07
N GLY A 172 -30.82 15.32 6.39
CA GLY A 172 -30.43 16.72 6.47
C GLY A 172 -30.58 17.44 5.12
N LEU A 173 -30.17 16.79 4.03
CA LEU A 173 -30.36 17.31 2.67
C LEU A 173 -31.85 17.48 2.35
N LEU A 174 -32.66 16.44 2.63
CA LEU A 174 -34.10 16.46 2.37
C LEU A 174 -34.82 17.56 3.16
N LEU A 175 -34.48 17.74 4.44
CA LEU A 175 -35.04 18.79 5.29
C LEU A 175 -34.66 20.19 4.81
N SER A 176 -33.41 20.39 4.41
CA SER A 176 -32.93 21.66 3.86
C SER A 176 -33.67 22.02 2.57
N GLU A 177 -33.80 21.05 1.66
CA GLU A 177 -34.45 21.27 0.38
C GLU A 177 -35.96 21.45 0.54
N TYR A 178 -36.59 20.73 1.46
CA TYR A 178 -38.00 20.98 1.81
C TYR A 178 -38.21 22.39 2.32
N HIS A 179 -37.32 22.89 3.20
CA HIS A 179 -37.43 24.25 3.72
C HIS A 179 -37.18 25.32 2.65
N HIS A 180 -36.37 25.03 1.63
CA HIS A 180 -36.11 25.96 0.53
C HIS A 180 -37.23 25.96 -0.53
N SER A 181 -37.63 24.76 -1.00
CA SER A 181 -38.56 24.60 -2.12
C SER A 181 -40.02 24.62 -1.70
N GLY A 182 -40.34 24.31 -0.44
CA GLY A 182 -41.71 24.18 0.08
C GLY A 182 -42.50 22.98 -0.47
N ASP A 183 -41.91 22.19 -1.37
CA ASP A 183 -42.55 21.04 -2.03
C ASP A 183 -41.79 19.73 -1.74
N TRP A 184 -42.52 18.78 -1.18
CA TRP A 184 -42.03 17.45 -0.85
C TRP A 184 -41.65 16.62 -2.09
N ALA A 185 -42.36 16.79 -3.21
CA ALA A 185 -42.09 16.01 -4.42
C ALA A 185 -40.73 16.38 -5.01
N THR A 186 -40.49 17.69 -5.15
CA THR A 186 -39.22 18.25 -5.63
C THR A 186 -38.05 17.91 -4.71
N ALA A 187 -38.23 18.07 -3.38
CA ALA A 187 -37.17 17.77 -2.41
C ALA A 187 -36.73 16.29 -2.41
N ARG A 188 -37.69 15.35 -2.54
CA ARG A 188 -37.39 13.91 -2.65
C ARG A 188 -36.68 13.57 -3.96
N ALA A 189 -37.14 14.12 -5.08
CA ALA A 189 -36.52 13.88 -6.38
C ALA A 189 -35.05 14.33 -6.41
N SER A 190 -34.77 15.53 -5.87
CA SER A 190 -33.40 16.07 -5.73
C SER A 190 -32.54 15.17 -4.83
N THR A 191 -33.04 14.83 -3.64
CA THR A 191 -32.32 13.95 -2.69
C THR A 191 -31.97 12.60 -3.30
N VAL A 192 -32.91 11.97 -4.03
CA VAL A 192 -32.68 10.69 -4.70
C VAL A 192 -31.65 10.82 -5.82
N ALA A 193 -31.68 11.91 -6.60
CA ALA A 193 -30.69 12.17 -7.64
C ALA A 193 -29.28 12.34 -7.06
N THR A 194 -29.15 13.14 -6.00
CA THR A 194 -27.88 13.32 -5.27
C THR A 194 -27.39 11.99 -4.68
N ALA A 195 -28.26 11.23 -4.02
CA ALA A 195 -27.93 9.93 -3.44
C ALA A 195 -27.41 8.94 -4.49
N LYS A 196 -28.04 8.89 -5.67
CA LYS A 196 -27.57 8.08 -6.80
C LYS A 196 -26.18 8.51 -7.28
N GLY A 197 -25.93 9.81 -7.38
CA GLY A 197 -24.61 10.32 -7.78
C GLY A 197 -23.50 9.96 -6.80
N PHE A 198 -23.78 10.03 -5.49
CA PHE A 198 -22.87 9.53 -4.46
C PHE A 198 -22.66 8.02 -4.56
N GLY A 199 -23.75 7.25 -4.74
CA GLY A 199 -23.66 5.80 -4.91
C GLY A 199 -22.80 5.38 -6.09
N VAL A 200 -22.92 6.07 -7.24
CA VAL A 200 -22.06 5.85 -8.41
C VAL A 200 -20.60 6.18 -8.09
N SER A 201 -20.33 7.26 -7.35
CA SER A 201 -18.96 7.59 -6.94
C SER A 201 -18.32 6.50 -6.07
N VAL A 202 -19.06 5.97 -5.10
CA VAL A 202 -18.60 4.86 -4.24
C VAL A 202 -18.33 3.61 -5.09
N LEU A 203 -19.21 3.28 -6.04
CA LEU A 203 -19.03 2.13 -6.92
C LEU A 203 -17.76 2.23 -7.78
N VAL A 204 -17.48 3.41 -8.33
CA VAL A 204 -16.25 3.65 -9.10
C VAL A 204 -15.02 3.53 -8.20
N GLN A 205 -15.03 4.15 -7.01
CA GLN A 205 -13.94 4.04 -6.05
C GLN A 205 -13.69 2.60 -5.60
N PHE A 206 -14.75 1.83 -5.35
CA PHE A 206 -14.66 0.41 -5.01
C PHE A 206 -14.03 -0.40 -6.16
N THR A 207 -14.45 -0.13 -7.41
CA THR A 207 -13.86 -0.78 -8.59
C THR A 207 -12.38 -0.48 -8.71
N ILE A 208 -11.97 0.78 -8.51
CA ILE A 208 -10.55 1.18 -8.50
C ILE A 208 -9.80 0.45 -7.38
N GLY A 209 -10.39 0.36 -6.17
CA GLY A 209 -9.81 -0.37 -5.05
C GLY A 209 -9.61 -1.85 -5.36
N CYS A 210 -10.57 -2.51 -6.02
CA CYS A 210 -10.43 -3.89 -6.48
C CYS A 210 -9.27 -4.05 -7.48
N VAL A 211 -9.17 -3.14 -8.46
CA VAL A 211 -8.06 -3.15 -9.43
C VAL A 211 -6.72 -2.96 -8.74
N LEU A 212 -6.64 -2.02 -7.78
CA LEU A 212 -5.45 -1.78 -6.97
C LEU A 212 -5.03 -3.05 -6.21
N LEU A 213 -5.98 -3.71 -5.55
CA LEU A 213 -5.74 -4.97 -4.82
C LEU A 213 -5.19 -6.05 -5.75
N MET A 214 -5.78 -6.22 -6.94
CA MET A 214 -5.33 -7.20 -7.93
C MET A 214 -3.93 -6.89 -8.44
N VAL A 215 -3.66 -5.62 -8.78
CA VAL A 215 -2.34 -5.16 -9.25
C VAL A 215 -1.27 -5.40 -8.20
N TRP A 216 -1.56 -5.10 -6.93
CA TRP A 216 -0.66 -5.40 -5.82
C TRP A 216 -0.46 -6.91 -5.62
N ALA A 217 -1.53 -7.71 -5.71
CA ALA A 217 -1.44 -9.17 -5.54
C ALA A 217 -0.55 -9.83 -6.60
N VAL A 218 -0.60 -9.34 -7.85
CA VAL A 218 0.31 -9.80 -8.91
C VAL A 218 1.76 -9.50 -8.55
N TRP A 219 2.05 -8.32 -8.02
CA TRP A 219 3.39 -7.98 -7.57
C TRP A 219 3.85 -8.85 -6.39
N ALA A 220 2.98 -9.05 -5.40
CA ALA A 220 3.26 -9.93 -4.27
C ALA A 220 3.58 -11.36 -4.73
N ALA A 221 2.85 -11.88 -5.73
CA ALA A 221 3.16 -13.18 -6.32
C ALA A 221 4.58 -13.22 -6.92
N THR A 222 5.03 -12.16 -7.61
CA THR A 222 6.40 -12.13 -8.18
C THR A 222 7.53 -12.12 -7.14
N VAL A 223 7.22 -11.89 -5.86
CA VAL A 223 8.20 -11.89 -4.77
C VAL A 223 8.28 -13.26 -4.11
N ILE A 224 7.17 -14.01 -4.10
CA ILE A 224 7.06 -15.32 -3.45
C ILE A 224 7.70 -16.44 -4.31
N TRP A 225 7.71 -16.28 -5.64
CA TRP A 225 8.27 -17.25 -6.60
C TRP A 225 9.64 -16.80 -7.10
#